data_AF-A0A9E2X957-F1
#
_entry.id   AF-A0A9E2X957-F1
#
_cell.length_a   1.000
_cell.length_b   1.000
_cell.length_c   1.000
_cell.angle_alpha   90.00
_cell.angle_beta   90.00
_cell.angle_gamma   90.00
#
_symmetry.space_group_name_H-M   'P 1'
#
loop_
_entity.id
_entity.type
_entity.pdbx_description
1 polymer ?
#
loop_
_entity_poly.entity_id
_entity_poly.type
_entity_poly.pdbx_seq_one_letter_code
_entity_poly.pdbx_strand_id
1 'polypeptide(L)' 'RLIMTYALCGFANFGSVGIMIGGMGAMVPDRRAEIVALGLRSVLSGTLATCMSGAVIGML' A
#
# COMPACT_ATOMS: atom_id res chain seq x y z
N ARG A 1 18.95 -3.39 -11.08
CA ARG A 1 18.46 -2.00 -11.20
C ARG A 1 16.94 -1.97 -11.44
N LEU A 2 16.44 -2.60 -12.51
CA LEU A 2 15.00 -2.72 -12.82
C LEU A 2 14.16 -3.33 -11.69
N ILE A 3 14.64 -4.40 -11.05
CA ILE A 3 13.97 -5.03 -9.90
C ILE A 3 13.76 -4.04 -8.75
N MET A 4 14.81 -3.31 -8.36
CA MET A 4 14.75 -2.32 -7.27
C MET A 4 13.85 -1.13 -7.63
N THR A 5 13.88 -0.65 -8.87
CA THR A 5 12.99 0.44 -9.29
C THR A 5 11.52 0.05 -9.21
N TYR A 6 11.16 -1.20 -9.54
CA TYR A 6 9.78 -1.67 -9.44
C TYR A 6 9.38 -2.07 -8.01
N ALA A 7 10.30 -2.67 -7.25
CA ALA A 7 10.08 -2.99 -5.84
C ALA A 7 9.92 -1.73 -4.96
N LEU A 8 10.49 -0.59 -5.36
CA LEU A 8 10.40 0.69 -4.64
C LEU A 8 9.30 1.62 -5.17
N CYS A 9 8.65 1.29 -6.29
CA CYS A 9 7.60 2.13 -6.88
C CYS A 9 6.26 2.09 -6.12
N GLY A 10 6.17 1.25 -5.08
CA GLY A 10 4.95 1.08 -4.28
C GLY A 10 4.87 2.07 -3.12
N PHE A 11 3.74 2.76 -3.01
CA PHE A 11 3.39 3.63 -1.86
C PHE A 11 2.96 2.84 -0.60
N ALA A 12 3.53 1.65 -0.39
CA ALA A 12 3.21 0.78 0.75
C ALA A 12 4.02 1.19 1.99
N ASN A 13 3.69 2.35 2.58
CA ASN A 13 4.30 2.83 3.82
C ASN A 13 3.24 3.36 4.80
N PHE A 14 3.61 3.48 6.08
CA PHE A 14 2.72 3.96 7.15
C PHE A 14 2.18 5.38 6.93
N GLY A 15 2.98 6.28 6.35
CA GLY A 15 2.55 7.64 5.99
C GLY A 15 1.47 7.64 4.91
N SER A 16 1.61 6.80 3.88
CA SER A 16 0.59 6.64 2.83
C SER A 16 -0.70 6.01 3.34
N VAL A 17 -0.62 5.11 4.31
CA VAL A 17 -1.82 4.62 5.01
C VAL A 17 -2.49 5.74 5.80
N GLY A 18 -1.74 6.60 6.47
CA GLY A 18 -2.28 7.79 7.14
C GLY A 18 -3.01 8.72 6.16
N ILE A 19 -2.42 8.96 4.98
CA ILE A 19 -3.07 9.74 3.90
C ILE A 19 -4.35 9.07 3.43
N MET A 20 -4.35 7.75 3.24
CA MET A 20 -5.51 7.01 2.75
C MET A 20 -6.64 6.95 3.79
N ILE A 21 -6.31 6.76 5.06
CA ILE A 21 -7.25 6.82 6.18
C ILE A 21 -7.84 8.24 6.31
N GLY A 22 -7.01 9.28 6.18
CA GLY A 22 -7.45 10.67 6.23
C GLY A 22 -8.37 11.04 5.07
N GLY A 23 -7.96 10.70 3.84
CA GLY A 23 -8.73 10.99 2.62
C GLY A 23 -10.03 10.20 2.52
N MET A 24 -9.98 8.87 2.67
CA MET A 24 -11.20 8.04 2.64
C MET A 24 -12.09 8.28 3.86
N GLY A 25 -11.51 8.51 5.03
CA GLY A 25 -12.26 8.86 6.24
C GLY A 25 -12.96 10.22 6.16
N ALA A 26 -12.44 11.16 5.38
CA ALA A 26 -13.11 12.43 5.09
C ALA A 26 -14.23 12.29 4.03
N MET A 27 -14.06 11.38 3.05
CA MET A 27 -15.08 11.11 2.02
C MET A 27 -16.24 10.26 2.55
N VAL A 28 -15.96 9.26 3.38
CA VAL A 28 -16.97 8.35 3.95
C VAL A 28 -16.73 8.19 5.47
N PRO A 29 -17.18 9.15 6.28
CA PRO A 29 -16.93 9.17 7.73
C PRO A 29 -17.57 7.98 8.47
N ASP A 30 -18.74 7.51 8.05
CA ASP A 30 -19.42 6.33 8.63
C ASP A 30 -18.59 5.03 8.55
N ARG A 31 -17.69 4.92 7.55
CA ARG A 31 -16.83 3.74 7.36
C ARG A 31 -15.42 3.91 7.88
N ARG A 32 -15.12 5.01 8.58
CA ARG A 32 -13.77 5.30 9.08
C ARG A 32 -13.20 4.18 9.96
N ALA A 33 -14.02 3.55 10.80
CA ALA A 33 -13.58 2.45 11.67
C ALA A 33 -13.11 1.23 10.86
N GLU A 34 -13.82 0.90 9.77
CA GLU A 34 -13.46 -0.19 8.86
C GLU A 34 -12.17 0.13 8.10
N ILE A 35 -12.04 1.36 7.61
CA ILE A 35 -10.85 1.85 6.90
C ILE A 35 -9.60 1.80 7.81
N VAL A 36 -9.73 2.22 9.07
CA VAL A 36 -8.65 2.16 10.06
C VAL A 36 -8.28 0.72 10.38
N ALA A 37 -9.25 -0.18 10.54
CA ALA A 37 -9.01 -1.60 10.81
C ALA A 37 -8.26 -2.30 9.66
N LEU A 38 -8.51 -1.88 8.42
CA LEU A 38 -7.83 -2.38 7.23
C LEU A 38 -6.46 -1.73 6.98
N GLY A 39 -6.18 -0.56 7.59
CA GLY A 39 -4.97 0.21 7.33
C GLY A 39 -3.66 -0.53 7.63
N LEU A 40 -3.59 -1.31 8.72
CA LEU A 40 -2.38 -2.07 9.02
C LEU A 40 -2.20 -3.26 8.05
N ARG A 41 -3.31 -3.87 7.64
CA ARG A 41 -3.35 -4.99 6.69
C ARG A 41 -2.96 -4.52 5.28
N SER A 42 -3.34 -3.30 4.92
CA SER A 42 -3.06 -2.73 3.59
C SER A 42 -1.56 -2.44 3.36
N VAL A 43 -0.80 -2.11 4.42
CA VAL A 43 0.68 -2.01 4.33
C VAL A 43 1.27 -3.34 3.90
N LEU A 44 0.85 -4.42 4.56
CA LEU A 44 1.41 -5.76 4.39
C LEU A 44 1.03 -6.34 3.01
N SER A 45 -0.20 -6.13 2.56
CA SER A 45 -0.60 -6.49 1.20
C SER A 45 0.09 -5.63 0.13
N GLY A 46 0.30 -4.34 0.42
CA GLY A 46 0.95 -3.40 -0.50
C GLY A 46 2.43 -3.73 -0.71
N THR A 47 3.16 -4.04 0.36
CA THR A 47 4.58 -4.44 0.25
C THR A 47 4.71 -5.76 -0.51
N LEU A 48 3.85 -6.74 -0.24
CA LEU A 48 3.82 -8.00 -1.00
C LEU A 48 3.52 -7.78 -2.49
N ALA A 49 2.57 -6.93 -2.85
CA ALA A 49 2.27 -6.61 -4.25
C ALA A 49 3.47 -5.96 -4.97
N THR A 50 4.19 -5.09 -4.27
CA THR A 50 5.36 -4.41 -4.83
C THR A 50 6.55 -5.36 -4.98
N CYS A 51 6.77 -6.25 -4.00
CA CYS A 51 7.76 -7.33 -4.07
C CYS A 51 7.45 -8.33 -5.19
N MET A 52 6.18 -8.71 -5.37
CA MET A 52 5.76 -9.59 -6.46
C MET A 52 6.00 -8.96 -7.83
N SER A 53 5.71 -7.66 -7.97
CA SER A 53 6.01 -6.91 -9.21
C SER A 53 7.51 -6.89 -9.51
N GLY A 54 8.34 -6.67 -8.48
CA GLY A 54 9.80 -6.78 -8.60
C GLY A 54 10.28 -8.19 -8.96
N ALA A 55 9.65 -9.23 -8.40
CA ALA A 55 9.98 -10.63 -8.67
C ALA A 55 9.62 -11.05 -10.11
N VAL A 56 8.46 -10.63 -10.62
CA VAL A 56 8.06 -10.86 -12.02
C VAL A 56 9.08 -10.25 -12.98
N ILE A 57 9.52 -9.03 -12.70
CA ILE A 57 10.53 -8.32 -13.52
C ILE A 57 11.94 -8.88 -13.32
N GLY A 58 12.21 -9.54 -12.19
CA GLY A 58 13.46 -10.26 -11.98
C GLY A 58 13.50 -11.65 -12.65
N MET A 59 12.34 -12.20 -12.99
CA MET A 59 12.23 -13.44 -13.77
C MET A 59 12.29 -13.20 -15.30
N LEU A 60 11.91 -12.00 -15.75
CA LEU A 60 12.02 -11.52 -17.13
C LEU A 60 13.41 -10.96 -17.43
#